data_AF-A0A5J6N0X3-F1
#
_entry.id   AF-A0A5J6N0X3-F1
#
_cell.length_a   1.000
_cell.length_b   1.000
_cell.length_c   1.000
_cell.angle_alpha   90.00
_cell.angle_beta   90.00
_cell.angle_gamma   90.00
#
_symmetry.space_group_name_H-M   'P 1'
#
loop_
_entity.id
_entity.type
_entity.pdbx_description
1 polymer ?
#
loop_
_entity_poly.entity_id
_entity_poly.type
_entity_poly.pdbx_seq_one_letter_code
_entity_poly.pdbx_strand_id
1 'polypeptide(L)'
;MGDAINWEWMIHCAIERTAELVIVTRDSDYGLVIDNTPYINDHLRQEFGDRVSQKRKILLYTKLSDALKHFKVEVTPAEKIEEEKLLSKAASPEGAKTEEVLDALIGLLKAPAKSMDEAKADNANSASEGLLELLRGLWPSQNEPPATHDEKGPEPSS
;
A
#
# COMPACT_ATOMS: atom_id res chain seq x y z
N MET A 1 -2.32 -4.27 -9.81
CA MET A 1 -1.86 -4.36 -11.21
C MET A 1 -1.33 -3.03 -11.77
N GLY A 2 -1.71 -1.87 -11.21
CA GLY A 2 -1.25 -0.55 -11.72
C GLY A 2 0.25 -0.29 -11.57
N ASP A 3 0.85 -0.68 -10.43
CA ASP A 3 2.26 -0.33 -10.14
C ASP A 3 3.28 -1.09 -10.98
N ALA A 4 2.95 -2.31 -11.44
CA ALA A 4 3.83 -3.05 -12.32
C ALA A 4 4.03 -2.31 -13.66
N ILE A 5 2.96 -1.74 -14.22
CA ILE A 5 3.03 -0.99 -15.48
C ILE A 5 3.78 0.34 -15.29
N ASN A 6 3.50 1.05 -14.20
CA ASN A 6 4.23 2.28 -13.86
C ASN A 6 5.72 2.00 -13.66
N TRP A 7 6.05 0.91 -12.97
CA TRP A 7 7.42 0.47 -12.75
C TRP A 7 8.16 0.15 -14.04
N GLU A 8 7.57 -0.65 -14.93
CA GLU A 8 8.16 -0.96 -16.24
C GLU A 8 8.44 0.30 -17.05
N TRP A 9 7.53 1.28 -17.01
CA TRP A 9 7.71 2.55 -17.68
C TRP A 9 8.85 3.38 -17.09
N MET A 10 8.96 3.44 -15.75
CA MET A 10 10.08 4.11 -15.08
C MET A 10 11.43 3.47 -15.43
N ILE A 11 11.50 2.13 -15.48
CA ILE A 11 12.70 1.40 -15.90
C ILE A 11 13.06 1.75 -17.34
N HIS A 12 12.09 1.69 -18.26
CA HIS A 12 12.30 2.06 -19.64
C HIS A 12 12.86 3.48 -19.78
N CYS A 13 12.23 4.45 -19.11
CA CYS A 13 12.69 5.84 -19.10
C CYS A 13 14.13 5.98 -18.55
N ALA A 14 14.46 5.27 -17.46
CA ALA A 14 15.80 5.32 -16.85
C ALA A 14 16.88 4.73 -17.78
N ILE A 15 16.56 3.68 -18.53
CA ILE A 15 17.45 3.08 -19.54
C ILE A 15 17.64 4.07 -20.70
N GLU A 16 16.56 4.54 -21.30
CA GLU A 16 16.61 5.43 -22.48
C GLU A 16 17.35 6.73 -22.21
N ARG A 17 17.15 7.31 -21.02
CA ARG A 17 17.78 8.56 -20.62
C ARG A 17 19.13 8.37 -19.94
N THR A 18 19.52 7.12 -19.71
CA THR A 18 20.71 6.78 -18.92
C THR A 18 20.75 7.62 -17.64
N ALA A 19 19.67 7.57 -16.86
CA ALA A 19 19.39 8.49 -15.77
C ALA A 19 19.22 7.78 -14.42
N GLU A 20 19.40 8.54 -13.35
CA GLU A 20 18.96 8.13 -12.01
C GLU A 20 17.43 8.24 -11.91
N LEU A 21 16.83 7.54 -10.94
CA LEU A 21 15.38 7.54 -10.73
C LEU A 21 15.05 8.13 -9.37
N VAL A 22 14.15 9.12 -9.35
CA VAL A 22 13.59 9.70 -8.13
C VAL A 22 12.09 9.43 -8.12
N ILE A 23 11.61 8.72 -7.11
CA ILE A 23 10.21 8.39 -6.90
C ILE A 23 9.71 9.23 -5.73
N VAL A 24 8.60 9.93 -5.95
CA VAL A 24 7.86 10.62 -4.88
C VAL A 24 6.53 9.92 -4.72
N THR A 25 6.34 9.24 -3.59
CA THR A 25 5.09 8.56 -3.28
C THR A 25 4.75 8.66 -1.81
N ARG A 26 3.47 8.47 -1.50
CA ARG A 26 2.93 8.41 -0.13
C ARG A 26 2.33 7.06 0.21
N ASP A 27 1.98 6.27 -0.80
CA ASP A 27 1.64 4.87 -0.61
C ASP A 27 2.91 4.07 -0.30
N SER A 28 2.70 2.80 0.06
CA SER A 28 3.78 1.87 0.35
C SER A 28 4.12 0.96 -0.84
N ASP A 29 3.68 1.32 -2.05
CA ASP A 29 3.80 0.44 -3.22
C ASP A 29 5.25 0.31 -3.71
N TYR A 30 6.03 1.39 -3.58
CA TYR A 30 7.44 1.43 -3.98
C TYR A 30 8.42 1.28 -2.81
N GLY A 31 7.92 1.23 -1.57
CA GLY A 31 8.76 1.23 -0.40
C GLY A 31 8.00 1.56 0.87
N LEU A 32 8.73 1.88 1.94
CA LEU A 32 8.14 2.19 3.23
C LEU A 32 8.94 3.26 3.96
N VAL A 33 8.37 3.84 5.00
CA VAL A 33 9.01 4.86 5.82
C VAL A 33 9.33 4.27 7.18
N ILE A 34 10.60 4.23 7.56
CA ILE A 34 11.06 3.84 8.90
C ILE A 34 11.72 5.04 9.55
N ASP A 35 11.34 5.39 10.77
CA ASP A 35 11.94 6.52 11.51
C ASP A 35 12.00 7.81 10.68
N ASN A 36 10.88 8.13 10.01
CA ASN A 36 10.74 9.30 9.13
C ASN A 36 11.72 9.32 7.94
N THR A 37 12.31 8.18 7.60
CA THR A 37 13.23 8.01 6.46
C THR A 37 12.58 7.06 5.43
N PRO A 38 12.41 7.50 4.17
CA PRO A 38 11.87 6.66 3.11
C PRO A 38 12.93 5.66 2.60
N TYR A 39 12.52 4.40 2.47
CA TYR A 39 13.32 3.31 1.93
C TYR A 39 12.59 2.65 0.77
N ILE A 40 13.28 2.51 -0.36
CA ILE A 40 12.78 1.74 -1.49
C ILE A 40 12.75 0.25 -1.16
N ASN A 41 11.78 -0.46 -1.73
CA ASN A 41 11.75 -1.92 -1.66
C ASN A 41 13.04 -2.54 -2.24
N ASP A 42 13.63 -3.50 -1.53
CA ASP A 42 14.87 -4.17 -1.92
C ASP A 42 14.77 -4.87 -3.29
N HIS A 43 13.62 -5.46 -3.61
CA HIS A 43 13.37 -6.08 -4.91
C HIS A 43 13.45 -5.05 -6.04
N LEU A 44 12.77 -3.90 -5.89
CA LEU A 44 12.80 -2.83 -6.89
C LEU A 44 14.21 -2.23 -7.03
N ARG A 45 14.93 -2.10 -5.92
CA ARG A 45 16.32 -1.65 -5.92
C ARG A 45 17.23 -2.61 -6.68
N GLN A 46 17.09 -3.91 -6.44
CA GLN A 46 17.87 -4.94 -7.13
C GLN A 46 17.54 -4.94 -8.62
N GLU A 47 16.26 -4.96 -8.97
CA GLU A 47 15.80 -4.98 -10.36
C GLU A 47 16.28 -3.75 -11.14
N PHE A 48 16.20 -2.56 -10.54
CA PHE A 48 16.76 -1.34 -11.13
C PHE A 48 18.28 -1.45 -11.37
N GLY A 49 19.01 -2.02 -10.40
CA GLY A 49 20.44 -2.27 -10.53
C GLY A 49 20.78 -3.23 -11.68
N ASP A 50 20.00 -4.29 -11.83
CA ASP A 50 20.20 -5.33 -12.84
C ASP A 50 19.81 -4.87 -14.25
N ARG A 51 18.72 -4.11 -14.39
CA ARG A 51 18.17 -3.68 -15.69
C ARG A 51 18.73 -2.34 -16.17
N VAL A 52 19.05 -1.43 -15.25
CA VAL A 52 19.50 -0.07 -15.57
C VAL A 52 20.99 0.09 -15.31
N SER A 53 21.41 0.05 -14.04
CA SER A 53 22.81 0.13 -13.64
C SER A 53 22.99 -0.01 -12.13
N GLN A 54 23.96 -0.84 -11.70
CA GLN A 54 24.38 -0.92 -10.30
C GLN A 54 25.00 0.37 -9.75
N LYS A 55 25.45 1.29 -10.61
CA LYS A 55 26.08 2.56 -10.18
C LYS A 55 25.08 3.70 -10.01
N ARG A 56 23.91 3.62 -10.65
CA ARG A 56 22.90 4.68 -10.64
C ARG A 56 22.03 4.56 -9.42
N LYS A 57 21.61 5.72 -8.91
CA LYS A 57 20.77 5.77 -7.71
C LYS A 57 19.30 5.70 -8.08
N ILE A 58 18.58 5.04 -7.18
CA ILE A 58 17.14 5.11 -7.08
C ILE A 58 16.80 5.68 -5.71
N LEU A 59 16.05 6.78 -5.68
CA LEU A 59 15.74 7.54 -4.46
C LEU A 59 14.23 7.60 -4.25
N LEU A 60 13.81 7.43 -3.00
CA LEU A 60 12.41 7.52 -2.60
C LEU A 60 12.23 8.75 -1.70
N TYR A 61 11.18 9.54 -1.95
CA TYR A 61 10.78 10.67 -1.11
C TYR A 61 9.28 10.61 -0.83
N THR A 62 8.87 11.13 0.32
CA THR A 62 7.47 11.28 0.70
C THR A 62 6.89 12.64 0.37
N LYS A 63 7.75 13.65 0.22
CA LYS A 63 7.41 15.03 -0.08
C LYS A 63 8.05 15.46 -1.39
N LEU A 64 7.27 16.08 -2.26
CA LEU A 64 7.73 16.66 -3.50
C LEU A 64 8.72 17.79 -3.23
N SER A 65 8.48 18.61 -2.20
CA SER A 65 9.41 19.68 -1.83
C SER A 65 10.79 19.17 -1.44
N ASP A 66 10.90 17.96 -0.86
CA ASP A 66 12.19 17.35 -0.53
C ASP A 66 12.89 16.79 -1.78
N ALA A 67 12.13 16.16 -2.68
CA ALA A 67 12.65 15.70 -3.96
C ALA A 67 13.16 16.85 -4.84
N LEU A 68 12.47 18.00 -4.89
CA LEU A 68 12.89 19.15 -5.68
C LEU A 68 14.23 19.74 -5.21
N LYS A 69 14.52 19.69 -3.90
CA LYS A 69 15.83 20.10 -3.36
C LYS A 69 16.96 19.23 -3.90
N HIS A 70 16.71 17.94 -4.17
CA HIS A 70 17.68 17.05 -4.78
C HIS A 70 18.13 17.57 -6.17
N PHE A 71 17.19 18.12 -6.93
CA PHE A 71 17.45 18.74 -8.24
C PHE A 71 17.94 20.19 -8.15
N LYS A 72 18.23 20.69 -6.94
CA LYS A 72 18.63 22.09 -6.68
C LYS A 72 17.59 23.11 -7.16
N VAL A 73 16.32 22.71 -7.18
CA VAL A 73 15.20 23.62 -7.45
C VAL A 73 14.82 24.29 -6.13
N GLU A 74 14.77 25.61 -6.14
CA GLU A 74 14.36 26.38 -4.96
C GLU A 74 12.87 26.18 -4.70
N VAL A 75 12.53 25.82 -3.47
CA VAL A 75 11.13 25.67 -3.03
C VAL A 75 10.82 26.78 -2.05
N THR A 76 9.85 27.60 -2.39
CA THR A 76 9.40 28.72 -1.56
C THR A 76 8.69 28.23 -0.30
N PRO A 77 8.68 29.03 0.78
CA PRO A 77 7.92 28.69 1.99
C PRO A 77 6.42 28.51 1.70
N ALA A 78 5.85 29.29 0.78
CA ALA A 78 4.45 29.19 0.40
C ALA A 78 4.12 27.83 -0.23
N GLU A 79 4.97 27.32 -1.12
CA GLU A 79 4.79 26.01 -1.76
C GLU A 79 4.85 24.86 -0.76
N LYS A 80 5.73 24.93 0.26
CA LYS A 80 5.78 23.92 1.33
C LYS A 80 4.50 23.91 2.17
N ILE A 81 3.99 25.10 2.50
CA ILE A 81 2.76 25.23 3.28
C ILE A 81 1.57 24.67 2.50
N GLU A 82 1.48 24.97 1.20
CA GLU A 82 0.39 24.44 0.37
C GLU A 82 0.51 22.92 0.21
N GLU A 83 1.73 22.38 0.04
CA GLU A 83 1.94 20.94 0.05
C GLU A 83 1.45 20.31 1.37
N GLU A 84 1.85 20.84 2.53
CA GLU A 84 1.43 20.31 3.83
C GLU A 84 -0.09 20.35 4.04
N LYS A 85 -0.75 21.39 3.51
CA LYS A 85 -2.21 21.50 3.50
C LYS A 85 -2.87 20.44 2.59
N LEU A 86 -2.28 20.14 1.43
CA LEU A 86 -2.77 19.08 0.55
C LEU A 86 -2.57 17.69 1.18
N LEU A 87 -1.44 17.49 1.86
CA LEU A 87 -1.12 16.23 2.54
C LEU A 87 -2.04 15.96 3.73
N SER A 88 -2.29 16.95 4.57
CA SER A 88 -3.20 16.82 5.72
C SER A 88 -4.65 16.55 5.33
N LYS A 89 -5.08 17.03 4.15
CA LYS A 89 -6.43 16.76 3.62
C LYS A 89 -6.56 15.35 3.02
N ALA A 90 -5.48 14.77 2.52
CA ALA A 90 -5.47 13.44 1.90
C ALA A 90 -5.34 12.29 2.93
N ALA A 91 -4.90 12.58 4.15
CA ALA A 91 -4.84 11.63 5.26
C ALA A 91 -6.23 11.38 5.86
N SER A 92 -7.09 10.66 5.13
CA SER A 92 -8.29 10.04 5.71
C SER A 92 -7.87 8.83 6.58
N PRO A 93 -8.51 8.56 7.74
CA PRO A 93 -7.96 7.73 8.81
C PRO A 93 -8.21 6.23 8.58
N GLU A 94 -7.68 5.65 7.49
CA GLU A 94 -7.72 4.19 7.33
C GLU A 94 -6.55 3.48 8.03
N GLY A 95 -5.50 4.22 8.41
CA GLY A 95 -4.33 3.69 9.15
C GLY A 95 -4.44 3.73 10.68
N ALA A 96 -5.53 4.24 11.26
CA ALA A 96 -5.66 4.36 12.72
C ALA A 96 -6.08 3.05 13.43
N LYS A 97 -6.51 2.04 12.68
CA LYS A 97 -7.04 0.78 13.24
C LYS A 97 -5.96 -0.29 13.46
N THR A 98 -4.74 -0.08 12.98
CA THR A 98 -3.68 -1.10 13.04
C THR A 98 -3.12 -1.29 14.44
N GLU A 99 -2.94 -0.23 15.23
CA GLU A 99 -2.43 -0.32 16.60
C GLU A 99 -3.43 -1.02 17.54
N GLU A 100 -4.73 -0.72 17.44
CA GLU A 100 -5.77 -1.40 18.22
C GLU A 100 -5.86 -2.90 17.89
N VAL A 101 -5.68 -3.26 16.61
CA VAL A 101 -5.67 -4.65 16.15
C VAL A 101 -4.39 -5.37 16.57
N LEU A 102 -3.23 -4.69 16.56
CA LEU A 102 -1.96 -5.26 17.00
C LEU A 102 -2.00 -5.55 18.50
N ASP A 103 -2.49 -4.61 19.31
CA ASP A 103 -2.64 -4.79 20.75
C ASP A 103 -3.63 -5.93 21.08
N ALA A 104 -4.71 -6.07 20.31
CA ALA A 104 -5.65 -7.18 20.45
C ALA A 104 -4.99 -8.54 20.12
N LEU A 105 -4.20 -8.62 19.04
CA LEU A 105 -3.46 -9.83 18.65
C LEU A 105 -2.38 -10.20 19.67
N ILE A 106 -1.63 -9.20 20.16
CA ILE A 106 -0.63 -9.38 21.21
C ILE A 106 -1.30 -9.86 22.50
N GLY A 107 -2.48 -9.33 22.83
CA GLY A 107 -3.29 -9.79 23.96
C GLY A 107 -3.72 -11.26 23.83
N LEU A 108 -4.13 -11.68 22.63
CA LEU A 108 -4.53 -13.06 22.34
C LEU A 108 -3.35 -14.03 22.45
N LEU A 109 -2.16 -13.63 21.98
CA LEU A 109 -0.94 -14.43 22.05
C LEU A 109 -0.36 -14.53 23.48
N LYS A 110 -0.60 -13.54 24.34
CA LYS A 110 -0.15 -13.53 25.74
C LYS A 110 -1.08 -14.28 26.69
N ALA A 111 -2.25 -14.71 26.24
CA ALA A 111 -3.14 -15.51 27.06
C ALA A 111 -2.53 -16.90 27.31
N PRO A 112 -2.43 -17.37 28.57
CA PRO A 112 -1.93 -18.71 28.84
C PRO A 112 -2.88 -19.74 28.23
N ALA A 113 -2.35 -20.63 27.40
CA ALA A 113 -3.08 -21.76 26.83
C ALA A 113 -3.69 -22.54 27.99
N LYS A 114 -5.01 -22.37 28.20
CA LYS A 114 -5.76 -23.13 29.18
C LYS A 114 -5.65 -24.59 28.74
N SER A 115 -5.04 -25.40 29.60
CA SER A 115 -4.81 -26.83 29.39
C SER A 115 -6.07 -27.51 28.89
N MET A 116 -5.89 -28.30 27.84
CA MET A 116 -6.92 -28.89 26.99
C MET A 116 -7.57 -30.14 27.63
N ASP A 117 -7.84 -30.09 28.93
CA ASP A 117 -8.59 -31.13 29.63
C ASP A 117 -9.69 -30.48 30.47
N GLU A 118 -10.92 -30.93 30.21
CA GLU A 118 -12.16 -30.64 30.94
C GLU A 118 -12.82 -29.27 30.70
N ALA A 119 -13.69 -29.21 29.69
CA ALA A 119 -15.15 -29.24 29.88
C ALA A 119 -15.93 -28.44 28.81
N LYS A 120 -16.89 -29.16 28.20
CA LYS A 120 -18.07 -28.71 27.44
C LYS A 120 -17.83 -28.01 26.09
N ALA A 121 -17.96 -28.84 25.06
CA ALA A 121 -18.34 -28.48 23.71
C ALA A 121 -19.72 -27.79 23.72
N ASP A 122 -19.73 -26.46 23.83
CA ASP A 122 -20.87 -25.61 23.42
C ASP A 122 -20.42 -24.16 23.10
N ASN A 123 -19.16 -23.77 23.37
CA ASN A 123 -18.72 -22.37 23.26
C ASN A 123 -17.44 -22.14 22.43
N ALA A 124 -16.95 -23.15 21.69
CA ALA A 124 -15.76 -23.00 20.84
C ALA A 124 -16.06 -22.38 19.47
N ASN A 125 -17.30 -22.50 18.96
CA ASN A 125 -17.67 -21.94 17.66
C ASN A 125 -17.86 -20.42 17.68
N SER A 126 -18.25 -19.82 18.82
CA SER A 126 -18.54 -18.38 18.88
C SER A 126 -17.27 -17.52 18.80
N ALA A 127 -16.16 -17.98 19.37
CA ALA A 127 -14.90 -17.22 19.36
C ALA A 127 -14.19 -17.26 18.00
N SER A 128 -14.25 -18.40 17.30
CA SER A 128 -13.72 -18.53 15.94
C SER A 128 -14.55 -17.76 14.92
N GLU A 129 -15.88 -17.75 15.07
CA GLU A 129 -16.78 -16.93 14.23
C GLU A 129 -16.47 -15.44 14.40
N GLY A 130 -16.27 -14.97 15.64
CA GLY A 130 -15.90 -13.58 15.92
C GLY A 130 -14.56 -13.16 15.30
N LEU A 131 -13.55 -14.04 15.33
CA LEU A 131 -12.25 -13.78 14.71
C LEU A 131 -12.34 -13.76 13.17
N LEU A 132 -13.14 -14.66 12.59
CA LEU A 132 -13.34 -14.73 11.14
C LEU A 132 -14.17 -13.55 10.62
N GLU A 133 -15.17 -13.07 11.36
CA GLU A 133 -15.91 -11.84 11.06
C GLU A 133 -14.99 -10.60 11.12
N LEU A 134 -14.11 -10.53 12.12
CA LEU A 134 -13.12 -9.45 12.24
C LEU A 134 -12.13 -9.46 11.06
N LEU A 135 -11.67 -10.65 10.66
CA LEU A 135 -10.79 -10.84 9.50
C LEU A 135 -11.50 -10.57 8.16
N ARG A 136 -12.80 -10.89 8.04
CA ARG A 136 -13.62 -10.53 6.87
C ARG A 136 -13.82 -9.03 6.75
N GLY A 137 -14.02 -8.33 7.86
CA GLY A 137 -14.13 -6.86 7.88
C GLY A 137 -12.82 -6.14 7.56
N LEU A 138 -11.68 -6.82 7.70
CA LEU A 138 -10.34 -6.32 7.35
C LEU A 138 -9.95 -6.57 5.88
N TRP A 139 -10.71 -7.38 5.14
CA TRP A 139 -10.42 -7.69 3.72
C TRP A 139 -11.20 -6.76 2.79
N PRO A 140 -10.56 -5.95 1.92
CA PRO A 140 -11.28 -5.13 0.95
C PRO A 140 -11.96 -6.05 -0.08
N SER A 141 -13.27 -5.89 -0.26
CA SER A 141 -14.06 -6.62 -1.26
C SER A 141 -13.40 -6.53 -2.64
N GLN A 142 -12.85 -7.65 -3.12
CA GLN A 142 -12.36 -7.79 -4.48
C GLN A 142 -13.55 -8.13 -5.38
N ASN A 143 -13.86 -7.21 -6.30
CA ASN A 143 -14.61 -7.40 -7.54
C ASN A 143 -16.02 -8.03 -7.43
N GLU A 144 -17.04 -7.18 -7.42
CA GLU A 144 -18.31 -7.54 -8.06
C GLU A 144 -18.13 -7.49 -9.59
N PRO A 145 -18.52 -8.51 -10.35
CA PRO A 145 -18.55 -8.42 -11.81
C PRO A 145 -19.61 -7.39 -12.25
N PRO A 146 -19.40 -6.66 -13.36
CA PRO A 146 -20.36 -5.69 -13.83
C PRO A 146 -21.69 -6.37 -14.17
N ALA A 147 -22.79 -5.74 -13.74
CA ALA A 147 -24.15 -6.14 -14.05
C ALA A 147 -24.30 -6.38 -15.56
N THR A 148 -24.64 -7.61 -15.93
CA THR A 148 -25.10 -7.96 -17.27
C THR A 148 -26.38 -7.19 -17.54
N HIS A 149 -26.32 -6.17 -18.40
CA HIS A 149 -27.51 -5.61 -19.02
C HIS A 149 -28.16 -6.70 -19.89
N ASP A 150 -29.42 -7.02 -19.59
CA ASP A 150 -30.29 -7.84 -20.40
C ASP A 150 -30.41 -7.27 -21.82
N GLU A 151 -29.66 -7.81 -22.80
CA GLU A 151 -30.03 -7.70 -24.21
C GLU A 151 -31.21 -8.63 -24.47
N LYS A 152 -32.41 -8.07 -24.30
CA LYS A 152 -33.66 -8.63 -24.79
C LYS A 152 -33.64 -8.54 -26.32
N GLY A 153 -33.17 -9.60 -26.99
CA GLY A 153 -33.26 -9.70 -28.45
C GLY A 153 -34.72 -9.60 -28.93
N PRO A 154 -35.01 -8.93 -30.05
CA PRO A 154 -36.30 -9.06 -30.70
C PRO A 154 -36.32 -10.31 -31.59
N GLU A 155 -37.42 -11.05 -31.48
CA GLU A 155 -37.79 -12.25 -32.23
C GLU A 155 -37.74 -12.06 -33.76
N PRO A 156 -37.56 -13.15 -34.54
CA PRO A 156 -37.66 -13.10 -35.99
C PRO A 156 -39.13 -13.02 -36.42
N SER A 157 -39.51 -11.91 -37.06
CA SER A 157 -40.75 -11.81 -37.82
C SER A 157 -40.60 -12.50 -39.17
N SER A 158 -41.63 -13.26 -39.53
CA SER A 158 -41.83 -13.99 -40.79
C SER A 158 -41.82 -13.11 -42.04
#